data_AF-A0A2V8XE62-F1
#
_entry.id   AF-A0A2V8XE62-F1
#
_cell.length_a   1.000
_cell.length_b   1.000
_cell.length_c   1.000
_cell.angle_alpha   90.00
_cell.angle_beta   90.00
_cell.angle_gamma   90.00
#
_symmetry.space_group_name_H-M   'P 1'
#
loop_
_entity.id
_entity.type
_entity.pdbx_description
1 polymer ?
#
loop_
_entity_poly.entity_id
_entity_poly.type
_entity_poly.pdbx_seq_one_letter_code
_entity_poly.pdbx_strand_id
1 'polypeptide(L)'
;MIPGMGAVATTFVAGVEAVRKGFATPIGSLTQMGTVRLGRRTESRAPKVNEFVPLAGLNDLVFTGWDIFEDDMYAAASNAGVLERALLDQVKPFLSSIQPRKAVFDHNYVKRLDGPNVKKGKNKMDLVEQVRQDIRDFKKSSGASRLVMIWCGSTETFIEQGPAHQSVKAFEKALTQNDESIAPSMIYAYASLSEGVPFGNGAPNLTVDVPAMHELSRRNEAPICGKDFKTGQTLIKTILAPGFKARLLGLSGWYSTNILGNRDGEVLDDPGSFKTKEESKLGVLEHILQPRLYPELYGNIFHKVRINYYPPRG
;
A
#
# COMPACT_ATOMS: atom_id res chain seq x y z
N MET A 1 7.00 -8.94 -3.19
CA MET A 1 8.02 -8.25 -2.38
C MET A 1 7.35 -7.10 -1.64
N ILE A 2 7.58 -6.93 -0.34
CA ILE A 2 6.75 -6.05 0.51
C ILE A 2 7.64 -5.17 1.41
N PRO A 3 7.98 -3.93 1.00
CA PRO A 3 8.58 -2.96 1.92
C PRO A 3 7.54 -2.57 2.99
N GLY A 4 7.90 -2.74 4.27
CA GLY A 4 7.00 -2.65 5.42
C GLY A 4 6.32 -3.99 5.72
N MET A 5 6.80 -4.69 6.74
CA MET A 5 6.31 -5.99 7.20
C MET A 5 5.45 -5.85 8.48
N GLY A 6 4.66 -4.78 8.55
CA GLY A 6 3.71 -4.53 9.63
C GLY A 6 2.41 -5.34 9.53
N ALA A 7 1.37 -4.87 10.23
CA ALA A 7 0.09 -5.56 10.38
C ALA A 7 -0.57 -6.00 9.07
N VAL A 8 -0.60 -5.13 8.05
CA VAL A 8 -1.22 -5.45 6.74
C VAL A 8 -0.44 -6.55 6.02
N ALA A 9 0.88 -6.43 5.94
CA ALA A 9 1.75 -7.36 5.22
C ALA A 9 1.73 -8.76 5.86
N THR A 10 1.89 -8.81 7.19
CA THR A 10 1.88 -10.07 7.94
C THR A 10 0.53 -10.76 7.88
N THR A 11 -0.57 -10.02 8.02
CA THR A 11 -1.93 -10.57 7.88
C THR A 11 -2.17 -11.11 6.48
N PHE A 12 -1.72 -10.41 5.43
CA PHE A 12 -1.84 -10.88 4.06
C PHE A 12 -1.09 -12.21 3.84
N VAL A 13 0.18 -12.29 4.26
CA VAL A 13 0.99 -13.50 4.04
C VAL A 13 0.48 -14.68 4.88
N ALA A 14 0.11 -14.43 6.14
CA ALA A 14 -0.50 -15.45 7.00
C ALA A 14 -1.84 -15.95 6.44
N GLY A 15 -2.69 -15.04 5.94
CA GLY A 15 -3.95 -15.38 5.31
C GLY A 15 -3.78 -16.20 4.03
N VAL A 16 -2.79 -15.87 3.19
CA VAL A 16 -2.46 -16.68 2.01
C VAL A 16 -2.07 -18.10 2.44
N GLU A 17 -1.17 -18.25 3.40
CA GLU A 17 -0.72 -19.58 3.85
C GLU A 17 -1.86 -20.38 4.51
N ALA A 18 -2.70 -19.73 5.31
CA ALA A 18 -3.87 -20.38 5.90
C ALA A 18 -4.83 -20.92 4.84
N VAL A 19 -5.06 -20.17 3.76
CA VAL A 19 -5.91 -20.62 2.64
C VAL A 19 -5.24 -21.77 1.87
N ARG A 20 -3.93 -21.71 1.61
CA ARG A 20 -3.20 -22.81 0.95
C ARG A 20 -3.30 -24.12 1.72
N LYS A 21 -3.26 -24.05 3.05
CA LYS A 21 -3.37 -25.21 3.95
C LYS A 21 -4.81 -25.66 4.20
N GLY A 22 -5.80 -24.92 3.70
CA GLY A 22 -7.21 -25.23 3.93
C GLY A 22 -7.72 -24.87 5.33
N PHE A 23 -6.97 -24.07 6.10
CA PHE A 23 -7.37 -23.60 7.44
C PHE A 23 -8.32 -22.40 7.38
N ALA A 24 -8.40 -21.71 6.23
CA ALA A 24 -9.23 -20.53 6.04
C ALA A 24 -9.80 -20.43 4.62
N THR A 25 -10.84 -19.60 4.48
CA THR A 25 -11.45 -19.21 3.20
C THR A 25 -11.01 -17.77 2.86
N PRO A 26 -10.74 -17.41 1.59
CA PRO A 26 -10.26 -16.08 1.20
C PRO A 26 -11.37 -15.00 1.18
N ILE A 27 -12.10 -14.88 2.30
CA ILE A 27 -13.23 -13.96 2.48
C ILE A 27 -12.77 -12.51 2.29
N GLY A 28 -13.52 -11.76 1.48
CA GLY A 28 -13.20 -10.37 1.13
C GLY A 28 -12.29 -10.21 -0.10
N SER A 29 -11.76 -11.30 -0.67
CA SER A 29 -10.93 -11.22 -1.87
C SER A 29 -11.75 -11.29 -3.16
N LEU A 30 -11.79 -10.18 -3.89
CA LEU A 30 -12.49 -10.09 -5.18
C LEU A 30 -11.94 -11.08 -6.22
N THR A 31 -10.62 -11.27 -6.28
CA THR A 31 -10.01 -12.15 -7.28
C THR A 31 -10.22 -13.64 -6.96
N GLN A 32 -10.41 -13.99 -5.68
CA GLN A 32 -10.57 -15.38 -5.27
C GLN A 32 -12.04 -15.81 -5.12
N MET A 33 -12.95 -14.89 -4.78
CA MET A 33 -14.36 -15.19 -4.53
C MET A 33 -15.34 -14.46 -5.45
N GLY A 34 -14.90 -13.41 -6.14
CA GLY A 34 -15.75 -12.65 -7.05
C GLY A 34 -16.15 -13.44 -8.29
N THR A 35 -17.26 -13.06 -8.89
CA THR A 35 -17.76 -13.62 -10.15
C THR A 35 -17.87 -12.55 -11.23
N VAL A 36 -17.80 -12.98 -12.48
CA VAL A 36 -18.00 -12.11 -13.66
C VAL A 36 -19.29 -12.53 -14.34
N ARG A 37 -20.27 -11.64 -14.45
CA ARG A 37 -21.49 -11.93 -15.20
C ARG A 37 -21.21 -11.91 -16.71
N LEU A 38 -21.51 -13.01 -17.37
CA LEU A 38 -21.38 -13.19 -18.82
C LEU A 38 -22.77 -13.38 -19.45
N GLY A 39 -22.92 -12.93 -20.71
CA GLY A 39 -24.15 -13.15 -21.49
C GLY A 39 -25.38 -12.42 -20.94
N ARG A 40 -26.56 -12.89 -21.36
CA ARG A 40 -27.85 -12.29 -20.95
C ARG A 40 -28.17 -12.62 -19.49
N ARG A 41 -29.06 -11.81 -18.89
CA ARG A 41 -29.51 -12.01 -17.48
C ARG A 41 -30.11 -13.40 -17.24
N THR A 42 -30.75 -13.96 -18.24
CA THR A 42 -31.46 -15.25 -18.18
C THR A 42 -30.54 -16.46 -18.25
N GLU A 43 -29.27 -16.29 -18.63
CA GLU A 43 -28.31 -17.39 -18.76
C GLU A 43 -27.67 -17.79 -17.42
N SER A 44 -27.76 -16.93 -16.40
CA SER A 44 -27.16 -17.15 -15.06
C SER A 44 -25.67 -17.55 -15.09
N ARG A 45 -24.94 -17.12 -16.12
CA ARG A 45 -23.51 -17.41 -16.28
C ARG A 45 -22.68 -16.41 -15.47
N ALA A 46 -22.14 -16.88 -14.36
CA ALA A 46 -21.30 -16.10 -13.46
C ALA A 46 -20.10 -16.91 -12.96
N PRO A 47 -19.14 -17.28 -13.83
CA PRO A 47 -17.92 -17.95 -13.40
C PRO A 47 -17.12 -17.10 -12.41
N LYS A 48 -16.27 -17.74 -11.61
CA LYS A 48 -15.37 -17.00 -10.73
C LYS A 48 -14.34 -16.22 -11.54
N VAL A 49 -13.85 -15.12 -11.00
CA VAL A 49 -12.84 -14.28 -11.64
C VAL A 49 -11.57 -15.08 -11.97
N ASN A 50 -11.12 -15.93 -11.05
CA ASN A 50 -9.94 -16.80 -11.22
C ASN A 50 -10.16 -18.00 -12.16
N GLU A 51 -11.41 -18.31 -12.52
CA GLU A 51 -11.75 -19.30 -13.55
C GLU A 51 -11.89 -18.63 -14.92
N PHE A 52 -12.13 -17.32 -14.96
CA PHE A 52 -12.33 -16.54 -16.18
C PHE A 52 -11.03 -15.96 -16.74
N VAL A 53 -10.11 -15.51 -15.88
CA VAL A 53 -8.81 -14.92 -16.28
C VAL A 53 -7.68 -15.77 -15.69
N PRO A 54 -6.61 -16.09 -16.44
CA PRO A 54 -5.48 -16.86 -15.94
C PRO A 54 -4.63 -16.03 -14.97
N LEU A 55 -5.07 -15.98 -13.71
CA LEU A 55 -4.35 -15.35 -12.61
C LEU A 55 -3.41 -16.36 -11.96
N ALA A 56 -2.29 -15.89 -11.40
CA ALA A 56 -1.44 -16.71 -10.55
C ALA A 56 -2.25 -17.21 -9.34
N GLY A 57 -2.14 -18.50 -9.05
CA GLY A 57 -2.78 -19.13 -7.91
C GLY A 57 -2.10 -18.72 -6.61
N LEU A 58 -2.79 -18.92 -5.48
CA LEU A 58 -2.19 -18.63 -4.18
C LEU A 58 -0.95 -19.48 -3.94
N ASN A 59 -0.90 -20.74 -4.40
CA ASN A 59 0.28 -21.62 -4.27
C ASN A 59 1.51 -21.13 -5.05
N ASP A 60 1.33 -20.26 -6.05
CA ASP A 60 2.43 -19.75 -6.89
C ASP A 60 3.14 -18.54 -6.25
N LEU A 61 2.57 -17.97 -5.18
CA LEU A 61 3.13 -16.77 -4.54
C LEU A 61 4.34 -17.09 -3.66
N VAL A 62 5.36 -16.24 -3.71
CA VAL A 62 6.53 -16.30 -2.84
C VAL A 62 6.78 -14.92 -2.26
N PHE A 63 7.25 -14.87 -1.01
CA PHE A 63 7.29 -13.63 -0.25
C PHE A 63 8.70 -13.31 0.26
N THR A 64 9.01 -12.02 0.23
CA THR A 64 10.13 -11.37 0.92
C THR A 64 9.66 -9.96 1.24
N GLY A 65 10.27 -9.33 2.22
CA GLY A 65 10.03 -7.93 2.52
C GLY A 65 11.24 -7.24 3.12
N TRP A 66 11.05 -5.97 3.40
CA TRP A 66 12.01 -5.12 4.10
C TRP A 66 11.31 -4.51 5.31
N ASP A 67 12.00 -4.43 6.43
CA ASP A 67 11.50 -3.74 7.60
C ASP A 67 12.66 -3.12 8.39
N ILE A 68 12.36 -2.09 9.17
CA ILE A 68 13.32 -1.46 10.09
C ILE A 68 13.48 -2.27 11.37
N PHE A 69 12.55 -3.19 11.65
CA PHE A 69 12.65 -4.16 12.71
C PHE A 69 13.22 -5.49 12.19
N GLU A 70 13.77 -6.30 13.10
CA GLU A 70 14.37 -7.61 12.79
C GLU A 70 13.39 -8.77 13.01
N ASP A 71 12.16 -8.48 13.45
CA ASP A 71 11.12 -9.47 13.69
C ASP A 71 10.79 -10.26 12.41
N ASP A 72 10.81 -11.59 12.51
CA ASP A 72 10.27 -12.46 11.46
C ASP A 72 8.76 -12.24 11.28
N MET A 73 8.18 -12.74 10.18
CA MET A 73 6.75 -12.51 9.93
C MET A 73 5.82 -13.09 11.02
N TYR A 74 6.23 -14.13 11.75
CA TYR A 74 5.41 -14.67 12.83
C TYR A 74 5.43 -13.75 14.05
N ALA A 75 6.61 -13.27 14.45
CA ALA A 75 6.77 -12.31 15.55
C ALA A 75 6.06 -11.00 15.21
N ALA A 76 6.25 -10.47 14.00
CA ALA A 76 5.57 -9.27 13.55
C ALA A 76 4.03 -9.44 13.49
N ALA A 77 3.53 -10.58 12.99
CA ALA A 77 2.09 -10.88 13.01
C ALA A 77 1.52 -11.00 14.44
N SER A 78 2.30 -11.61 15.33
CA SER A 78 1.96 -11.78 16.75
C SER A 78 1.82 -10.42 17.44
N ASN A 79 2.79 -9.55 17.23
CA ASN A 79 2.84 -8.20 17.79
C ASN A 79 1.73 -7.32 17.20
N ALA A 80 1.35 -7.54 15.93
CA ALA A 80 0.28 -6.79 15.29
C ALA A 80 -1.12 -7.11 15.85
N GLY A 81 -1.31 -8.27 16.49
CA GLY A 81 -2.56 -8.62 17.18
C GLY A 81 -3.80 -8.71 16.29
N VAL A 82 -3.65 -8.88 14.96
CA VAL A 82 -4.78 -8.88 14.00
C VAL A 82 -5.44 -10.25 13.90
N LEU A 83 -4.64 -11.31 13.82
CA LEU A 83 -5.14 -12.68 13.64
C LEU A 83 -5.24 -13.41 14.98
N GLU A 84 -6.22 -14.30 15.09
CA GLU A 84 -6.35 -15.18 16.24
C GLU A 84 -5.08 -16.02 16.41
N ARG A 85 -4.62 -16.15 17.66
CA ARG A 85 -3.36 -16.83 17.97
C ARG A 85 -3.35 -18.29 17.48
N ALA A 86 -4.47 -18.99 17.65
CA ALA A 86 -4.62 -20.38 17.23
C ALA A 86 -4.48 -20.56 15.71
N LEU A 87 -4.94 -19.60 14.90
CA LEU A 87 -4.73 -19.61 13.45
C LEU A 87 -3.26 -19.32 13.11
N LEU A 88 -2.68 -18.31 13.77
CA LEU A 88 -1.31 -17.89 13.51
C LEU A 88 -0.30 -19.00 13.84
N ASP A 89 -0.52 -19.74 14.93
CA ASP A 89 0.33 -20.85 15.34
C ASP A 89 0.32 -22.01 14.33
N GLN A 90 -0.80 -22.24 13.62
CA GLN A 90 -0.89 -23.26 12.57
C GLN A 90 -0.02 -22.94 11.33
N VAL A 91 0.22 -21.65 11.05
CA VAL A 91 1.03 -21.19 9.90
C VAL A 91 2.43 -20.70 10.31
N LYS A 92 2.78 -20.82 11.59
CA LYS A 92 4.06 -20.39 12.15
C LYS A 92 5.29 -20.89 11.38
N PRO A 93 5.40 -22.19 10.99
CA PRO A 93 6.60 -22.67 10.31
C PRO A 93 6.90 -21.90 9.02
N PHE A 94 5.85 -21.54 8.27
CA PHE A 94 5.99 -20.75 7.05
C PHE A 94 6.37 -19.30 7.35
N LEU A 95 5.68 -18.65 8.28
CA LEU A 95 5.92 -17.24 8.60
C LEU A 95 7.32 -17.00 9.20
N SER A 96 7.78 -17.85 10.11
CA SER A 96 9.14 -17.73 10.68
C SER A 96 10.26 -17.96 9.66
N SER A 97 9.97 -18.59 8.51
CA SER A 97 10.95 -18.72 7.43
C SER A 97 11.22 -17.40 6.70
N ILE A 98 10.35 -16.39 6.86
CA ILE A 98 10.42 -15.11 6.16
C ILE A 98 10.98 -14.05 7.10
N GLN A 99 12.27 -13.80 6.96
CA GLN A 99 13.01 -12.79 7.72
C GLN A 99 13.03 -11.44 6.96
N PRO A 100 12.91 -10.29 7.64
CA PRO A 100 12.96 -8.99 7.00
C PRO A 100 14.38 -8.66 6.52
N ARG A 101 14.48 -8.17 5.28
CA ARG A 101 15.71 -7.53 4.79
C ARG A 101 15.86 -6.13 5.39
N LYS A 102 17.10 -5.66 5.53
CA LYS A 102 17.41 -4.28 5.94
C LYS A 102 16.67 -3.27 5.07
N ALA A 103 15.88 -2.39 5.66
CA ALA A 103 15.09 -1.40 4.94
C ALA A 103 15.86 -0.09 4.64
N VAL A 104 15.51 0.59 3.56
CA VAL A 104 15.78 2.03 3.42
C VAL A 104 14.81 2.79 4.31
N PHE A 105 15.34 3.62 5.21
CA PHE A 105 14.56 4.39 6.18
C PHE A 105 15.16 5.77 6.38
N ASP A 106 14.29 6.78 6.55
CA ASP A 106 14.66 8.15 6.84
C ASP A 106 13.68 8.72 7.88
N HIS A 107 14.21 9.08 9.04
CA HIS A 107 13.44 9.56 10.18
C HIS A 107 12.73 10.90 9.90
N ASN A 108 13.21 11.69 8.92
CA ASN A 108 12.53 12.91 8.50
C ASN A 108 11.16 12.65 7.89
N TYR A 109 10.98 11.47 7.29
CA TYR A 109 9.75 11.06 6.63
C TYR A 109 8.80 10.31 7.55
N VAL A 110 9.32 9.60 8.56
CA VAL A 110 8.53 8.85 9.54
C VAL A 110 9.15 9.04 10.93
N LYS A 111 8.69 10.08 11.64
CA LYS A 111 9.32 10.57 12.87
C LYS A 111 9.03 9.74 14.14
N ARG A 112 7.96 8.95 14.12
CA ARG A 112 7.50 8.19 15.29
C ARG A 112 8.12 6.80 15.38
N LEU A 113 8.91 6.40 14.38
CA LEU A 113 9.51 5.08 14.31
C LEU A 113 11.03 5.20 14.22
N ASP A 114 11.69 4.20 14.79
CA ASP A 114 13.11 3.93 14.60
C ASP A 114 13.33 2.42 14.73
N GLY A 115 14.40 1.91 14.11
CA GLY A 115 14.66 0.47 14.10
C GLY A 115 16.09 0.14 13.68
N PRO A 116 16.66 -0.97 14.18
CA PRO A 116 18.06 -1.32 13.93
C PRO A 116 18.33 -1.87 12.52
N ASN A 117 17.31 -2.36 11.82
CA ASN A 117 17.43 -3.10 10.56
C ASN A 117 17.44 -2.16 9.33
N VAL A 118 18.36 -1.20 9.30
CA VAL A 118 18.39 -0.13 8.28
C VAL A 118 19.61 -0.23 7.37
N LYS A 119 19.42 -0.02 6.06
CA LYS A 119 20.49 0.07 5.07
C LYS A 119 21.31 1.33 5.27
N LYS A 120 22.62 1.22 5.05
CA LYS A 120 23.55 2.36 5.08
C LYS A 120 24.26 2.44 3.74
N GLY A 121 24.45 3.65 3.24
CA GLY A 121 25.10 3.89 1.95
C GLY A 121 25.65 5.30 1.88
N LYS A 122 26.53 5.55 0.89
CA LYS A 122 27.17 6.86 0.69
C LYS A 122 26.16 7.93 0.27
N ASN A 123 25.19 7.53 -0.53
CA ASN A 123 24.09 8.39 -0.95
C ASN A 123 22.82 7.57 -1.25
N LYS A 124 21.71 8.25 -1.55
CA LYS A 124 20.42 7.61 -1.86
C LYS A 124 20.50 6.72 -3.12
N MET A 125 21.40 7.02 -4.07
CA MET A 125 21.65 6.12 -5.21
C MET A 125 22.31 4.80 -4.79
N ASP A 126 23.24 4.82 -3.84
CA ASP A 126 23.82 3.60 -3.26
C ASP A 126 22.74 2.75 -2.56
N LEU A 127 21.79 3.40 -1.87
CA LEU A 127 20.62 2.71 -1.28
C LEU A 127 19.71 2.10 -2.36
N VAL A 128 19.49 2.79 -3.47
CA VAL A 128 18.77 2.24 -4.65
C VAL A 128 19.46 0.97 -5.13
N GLU A 129 20.77 0.98 -5.36
CA GLU A 129 21.49 -0.19 -5.86
C GLU A 129 21.44 -1.37 -4.90
N GLN A 130 21.48 -1.13 -3.58
CA GLN A 130 21.27 -2.18 -2.58
C GLN A 130 19.87 -2.80 -2.66
N VAL A 131 18.82 -2.00 -2.87
CA VAL A 131 17.45 -2.52 -3.08
C VAL A 131 17.34 -3.27 -4.40
N ARG A 132 17.96 -2.78 -5.48
CA ARG A 132 18.02 -3.50 -6.76
C ARG A 132 18.72 -4.84 -6.63
N GLN A 133 19.81 -4.91 -5.87
CA GLN A 133 20.50 -6.17 -5.59
C GLN A 133 19.61 -7.14 -4.81
N ASP A 134 18.88 -6.67 -3.79
CA ASP A 134 17.91 -7.50 -3.06
C ASP A 134 16.82 -8.08 -3.99
N ILE A 135 16.32 -7.27 -4.94
CA ILE A 135 15.32 -7.69 -5.93
C ILE A 135 15.89 -8.82 -6.81
N ARG A 136 17.12 -8.65 -7.32
CA ARG A 136 17.79 -9.66 -8.17
C ARG A 136 18.07 -10.95 -7.40
N ASP A 137 18.56 -10.82 -6.17
CA ASP A 137 18.85 -11.96 -5.30
C ASP A 137 17.58 -12.74 -5.00
N PHE A 138 16.48 -12.06 -4.67
CA PHE A 138 15.20 -12.71 -4.44
C PHE A 138 14.63 -13.36 -5.70
N LYS A 139 14.75 -12.72 -6.87
CA LYS A 139 14.35 -13.34 -8.15
C LYS A 139 15.07 -14.67 -8.36
N LYS A 140 16.39 -14.68 -8.12
CA LYS A 140 17.23 -15.87 -8.28
C LYS A 140 16.91 -16.95 -7.25
N SER A 141 16.79 -16.59 -5.97
CA SER A 141 16.60 -17.57 -4.89
C SER A 141 15.20 -18.15 -4.84
N SER A 142 14.18 -17.38 -5.22
CA SER A 142 12.79 -17.83 -5.20
C SER A 142 12.37 -18.66 -6.43
N GLY A 143 13.14 -18.59 -7.52
CA GLY A 143 12.76 -19.20 -8.80
C GLY A 143 11.56 -18.55 -9.48
N ALA A 144 11.09 -17.39 -8.99
CA ALA A 144 9.92 -16.72 -9.53
C ALA A 144 10.18 -16.20 -10.95
N SER A 145 9.26 -16.52 -11.87
CA SER A 145 9.28 -16.00 -13.24
C SER A 145 8.97 -14.50 -13.32
N ARG A 146 8.17 -14.00 -12.37
CA ARG A 146 7.68 -12.62 -12.30
C ARG A 146 7.72 -12.13 -10.86
N LEU A 147 7.98 -10.84 -10.68
CA LEU A 147 7.97 -10.17 -9.40
C LEU A 147 6.95 -9.03 -9.40
N VAL A 148 6.47 -8.68 -8.21
CA VAL A 148 5.69 -7.45 -7.93
C VAL A 148 6.18 -6.90 -6.60
N MET A 149 6.28 -5.57 -6.51
CA MET A 149 6.52 -4.86 -5.26
C MET A 149 5.25 -4.12 -4.82
N ILE A 150 4.88 -4.26 -3.54
CA ILE A 150 3.76 -3.51 -2.95
C ILE A 150 4.26 -2.80 -1.70
N TRP A 151 4.21 -1.48 -1.70
CA TRP A 151 4.55 -0.68 -0.53
C TRP A 151 3.49 -0.84 0.55
N CYS A 152 3.91 -1.38 1.69
CA CYS A 152 3.14 -1.51 2.92
C CYS A 152 3.87 -0.84 4.11
N GLY A 153 4.85 0.03 3.81
CA GLY A 153 5.56 0.83 4.81
C GLY A 153 4.66 1.92 5.38
N SER A 154 5.12 2.51 6.48
CA SER A 154 4.43 3.60 7.16
C SER A 154 4.13 4.78 6.23
N THR A 155 3.05 5.49 6.52
CA THR A 155 2.71 6.74 5.81
C THR A 155 3.83 7.74 6.05
N GLU A 156 4.38 8.29 4.97
CA GLU A 156 5.43 9.30 5.01
C GLU A 156 4.81 10.70 5.16
N THR A 157 5.57 11.62 5.74
CA THR A 157 5.20 13.03 5.83
C THR A 157 4.85 13.62 4.46
N PHE A 158 3.92 14.57 4.45
CA PHE A 158 3.49 15.23 3.22
C PHE A 158 4.65 15.99 2.57
N ILE A 159 4.85 15.75 1.27
CA ILE A 159 5.76 16.49 0.40
C ILE A 159 5.07 16.81 -0.92
N GLU A 160 5.51 17.88 -1.57
CA GLU A 160 5.01 18.30 -2.87
C GLU A 160 5.99 17.96 -4.00
N GLN A 161 5.49 17.99 -5.23
CA GLN A 161 6.37 17.82 -6.39
C GLN A 161 7.34 19.01 -6.49
N GLY A 162 8.62 18.71 -6.66
CA GLY A 162 9.66 19.72 -6.87
C GLY A 162 10.49 19.45 -8.13
N PRO A 163 11.55 20.23 -8.38
CA PRO A 163 12.44 20.07 -9.54
C PRO A 163 13.06 18.67 -9.65
N ALA A 164 13.39 18.04 -8.52
CA ALA A 164 13.94 16.69 -8.45
C ALA A 164 13.01 15.61 -9.03
N HIS A 165 11.70 15.88 -9.09
CA HIS A 165 10.67 14.91 -9.44
C HIS A 165 10.24 14.97 -10.92
N GLN A 166 10.78 15.92 -11.70
CA GLN A 166 10.25 16.26 -13.03
C GLN A 166 10.71 15.34 -14.17
N SER A 167 11.83 14.65 -14.02
CA SER A 167 12.35 13.71 -15.02
C SER A 167 13.24 12.66 -14.37
N VAL A 168 13.44 11.52 -15.03
CA VAL A 168 14.36 10.48 -14.55
C VAL A 168 15.76 11.03 -14.32
N LYS A 169 16.26 11.87 -15.25
CA LYS A 169 17.58 12.51 -15.12
C LYS A 169 17.69 13.41 -13.90
N ALA A 170 16.67 14.22 -13.61
CA ALA A 170 16.66 15.08 -12.43
C ALA A 170 16.60 14.25 -11.14
N PHE A 171 15.81 13.18 -11.15
CA PHE A 171 15.66 12.26 -10.03
C PHE A 171 16.97 11.51 -9.71
N GLU A 172 17.67 11.00 -10.72
CA GLU A 172 18.98 10.34 -10.57
C GLU A 172 20.05 11.29 -10.02
N LYS A 173 20.04 12.56 -10.47
CA LYS A 173 20.91 13.59 -9.91
C LYS A 173 20.58 13.83 -8.43
N ALA A 174 19.29 13.95 -8.09
CA ALA A 174 18.83 14.14 -6.71
C ALA A 174 19.24 12.97 -5.79
N LEU A 175 19.14 11.73 -6.29
CA LEU A 175 19.60 10.53 -5.58
C LEU A 175 21.09 10.56 -5.25
N THR A 176 21.94 10.98 -6.20
CA THR A 176 23.40 11.03 -5.98
C THR A 176 23.81 12.18 -5.04
N GLN A 177 23.03 13.26 -5.01
CA GLN A 177 23.25 14.45 -4.19
C GLN A 177 22.64 14.37 -2.78
N ASN A 178 22.00 13.25 -2.42
CA ASN A 178 21.25 13.11 -1.15
C ASN A 178 20.17 14.18 -0.97
N ASP A 179 19.50 14.58 -2.07
CA ASP A 179 18.44 15.58 -2.02
C ASP A 179 17.35 15.15 -1.04
N GLU A 180 17.03 16.02 -0.09
CA GLU A 180 16.10 15.74 0.99
C GLU A 180 14.71 15.41 0.48
N SER A 181 14.29 15.91 -0.68
CA SER A 181 12.95 15.70 -1.27
C SER A 181 12.68 14.26 -1.75
N ILE A 182 13.71 13.41 -1.82
CA ILE A 182 13.55 12.02 -2.21
C ILE A 182 13.22 11.15 -1.00
N ALA A 183 11.95 10.73 -0.91
CA ALA A 183 11.47 9.86 0.16
C ALA A 183 11.95 8.40 0.02
N PRO A 184 12.05 7.63 1.13
CA PRO A 184 12.33 6.19 1.09
C PRO A 184 11.42 5.41 0.11
N SER A 185 10.12 5.67 0.10
CA SER A 185 9.19 5.01 -0.83
C SER A 185 9.57 5.23 -2.31
N MET A 186 10.09 6.40 -2.66
CA MET A 186 10.56 6.70 -4.02
C MET A 186 11.83 5.93 -4.38
N ILE A 187 12.71 5.63 -3.42
CA ILE A 187 13.88 4.77 -3.62
C ILE A 187 13.44 3.34 -3.99
N TYR A 188 12.45 2.79 -3.28
CA TYR A 188 11.90 1.47 -3.61
C TYR A 188 11.17 1.47 -4.96
N ALA A 189 10.37 2.50 -5.26
CA ALA A 189 9.69 2.62 -6.54
C ALA A 189 10.71 2.71 -7.69
N TYR A 190 11.71 3.58 -7.59
CA TYR A 190 12.76 3.70 -8.59
C TYR A 190 13.53 2.39 -8.78
N ALA A 191 13.94 1.72 -7.70
CA ALA A 191 14.64 0.44 -7.75
C ALA A 191 13.79 -0.65 -8.41
N SER A 192 12.51 -0.76 -8.03
CA SER A 192 11.54 -1.71 -8.60
C SER A 192 11.38 -1.51 -10.11
N LEU A 193 11.07 -0.28 -10.52
CA LEU A 193 10.86 0.05 -11.93
C LEU A 193 12.14 -0.11 -12.75
N SER A 194 13.31 0.16 -12.17
CA SER A 194 14.62 -0.06 -12.82
C SER A 194 14.93 -1.54 -13.08
N GLU A 195 14.33 -2.46 -12.32
CA GLU A 195 14.42 -3.91 -12.54
C GLU A 195 13.25 -4.48 -13.35
N GLY A 196 12.42 -3.61 -13.95
CA GLY A 196 11.23 -4.03 -14.70
C GLY A 196 10.12 -4.62 -13.81
N VAL A 197 10.14 -4.33 -12.51
CA VAL A 197 9.21 -4.88 -11.54
C VAL A 197 8.06 -3.90 -11.30
N PRO A 198 6.79 -4.30 -11.52
CA PRO A 198 5.63 -3.49 -11.22
C PRO A 198 5.56 -3.08 -9.75
N PHE A 199 5.09 -1.86 -9.49
CA PHE A 199 5.05 -1.27 -8.14
C PHE A 199 3.65 -0.78 -7.78
N GLY A 200 3.10 -1.26 -6.66
CA GLY A 200 1.86 -0.77 -6.09
C GLY A 200 2.10 0.05 -4.82
N ASN A 201 1.64 1.30 -4.78
CA ASN A 201 1.74 2.13 -3.60
C ASN A 201 0.53 1.95 -2.67
N GLY A 202 0.71 1.22 -1.56
CA GLY A 202 -0.35 0.98 -0.57
C GLY A 202 -0.57 2.11 0.44
N ALA A 203 0.28 3.14 0.45
CA ALA A 203 0.19 4.31 1.33
C ALA A 203 -0.18 5.57 0.52
N PRO A 204 -0.66 6.65 1.15
CA PRO A 204 -1.02 7.89 0.44
C PRO A 204 0.18 8.76 0.02
N ASN A 205 1.40 8.24 0.17
CA ASN A 205 2.67 8.92 -0.12
C ASN A 205 2.75 9.40 -1.58
N LEU A 206 3.57 10.43 -1.83
CA LEU A 206 3.76 10.99 -3.18
C LEU A 206 4.37 9.97 -4.15
N THR A 207 5.37 9.20 -3.71
CA THR A 207 5.98 8.02 -4.36
C THR A 207 5.94 7.98 -5.90
N VAL A 208 4.87 7.41 -6.48
CA VAL A 208 4.71 7.18 -7.93
C VAL A 208 3.94 8.28 -8.64
N ASP A 209 3.28 9.19 -7.91
CA ASP A 209 2.52 10.33 -8.43
C ASP A 209 3.47 11.48 -8.84
N VAL A 210 4.56 11.17 -9.55
CA VAL A 210 5.54 12.15 -10.03
C VAL A 210 5.97 11.87 -11.48
N PRO A 211 6.25 12.91 -12.28
CA PRO A 211 6.65 12.74 -13.68
C PRO A 211 7.82 11.79 -13.91
N ALA A 212 8.84 11.82 -13.05
CA ALA A 212 9.99 10.92 -13.13
C ALA A 212 9.61 9.43 -13.04
N MET A 213 8.67 9.06 -12.15
CA MET A 213 8.21 7.67 -12.03
C MET A 213 7.34 7.26 -13.19
N HIS A 214 6.52 8.17 -13.72
CA HIS A 214 5.73 7.92 -14.92
C HIS A 214 6.62 7.68 -16.16
N GLU A 215 7.67 8.48 -16.31
CA GLU A 215 8.67 8.30 -17.36
C GLU A 215 9.40 6.96 -17.22
N LEU A 216 9.89 6.65 -16.02
CA LEU A 216 10.60 5.39 -15.75
C LEU A 216 9.70 4.15 -15.96
N SER A 217 8.46 4.21 -15.49
CA SER A 217 7.46 3.14 -15.66
C SER A 217 7.23 2.83 -17.15
N ARG A 218 7.06 3.86 -17.98
CA ARG A 218 6.91 3.69 -19.44
C ARG A 218 8.18 3.15 -20.07
N ARG A 219 9.35 3.69 -19.70
CA ARG A 219 10.65 3.30 -20.26
C ARG A 219 10.97 1.82 -20.03
N ASN A 220 10.63 1.29 -18.86
CA ASN A 220 11.00 -0.07 -18.44
C ASN A 220 9.83 -1.05 -18.47
N GLU A 221 8.69 -0.66 -19.07
CA GLU A 221 7.48 -1.48 -19.17
C GLU A 221 7.02 -2.09 -17.83
N ALA A 222 7.18 -1.30 -16.76
CA ALA A 222 6.88 -1.71 -15.39
C ALA A 222 5.67 -0.92 -14.87
N PRO A 223 4.45 -1.50 -14.84
CA PRO A 223 3.26 -0.81 -14.38
C PRO A 223 3.35 -0.30 -12.95
N ILE A 224 2.79 0.88 -12.73
CA ILE A 224 2.57 1.46 -11.41
C ILE A 224 1.07 1.49 -11.08
N CYS A 225 0.72 1.33 -9.80
CA CYS A 225 -0.63 1.57 -9.32
C CYS A 225 -0.61 2.17 -7.91
N GLY A 226 -1.74 2.74 -7.51
CA GLY A 226 -1.86 3.45 -6.25
C GLY A 226 -2.82 4.65 -6.37
N LYS A 227 -3.04 5.37 -5.27
CA LYS A 227 -2.41 5.18 -3.96
C LYS A 227 -3.43 4.94 -2.85
N ASP A 228 -2.93 4.48 -1.71
CA ASP A 228 -3.66 4.20 -0.48
C ASP A 228 -4.69 3.04 -0.59
N PHE A 229 -4.58 2.06 0.31
CA PHE A 229 -5.54 0.96 0.32
C PHE A 229 -6.94 1.43 0.76
N LYS A 230 -7.92 1.26 -0.13
CA LYS A 230 -9.33 1.58 0.16
C LYS A 230 -10.03 0.42 0.89
N THR A 231 -9.86 0.34 2.21
CA THR A 231 -10.24 -0.86 3.00
C THR A 231 -11.54 -0.74 3.79
N GLY A 232 -11.79 0.40 4.45
CA GLY A 232 -12.89 0.53 5.43
C GLY A 232 -13.79 1.74 5.20
N GLN A 233 -13.60 2.79 5.99
CA GLN A 233 -14.46 3.99 5.93
C GLN A 233 -14.51 4.62 4.53
N THR A 234 -13.37 4.74 3.84
CA THR A 234 -13.34 5.27 2.48
C THR A 234 -14.06 4.35 1.49
N LEU A 235 -14.03 3.02 1.68
CA LEU A 235 -14.80 2.09 0.86
C LEU A 235 -16.30 2.37 1.00
N ILE A 236 -16.82 2.44 2.23
CA ILE A 236 -18.23 2.76 2.50
C ILE A 236 -18.61 4.12 1.93
N LYS A 237 -17.76 5.13 2.07
CA LYS A 237 -17.96 6.45 1.44
C LYS A 237 -18.12 6.33 -0.08
N THR A 238 -17.30 5.52 -0.75
CA THR A 238 -17.42 5.30 -2.20
C THR A 238 -18.57 4.39 -2.63
N ILE A 239 -19.22 3.69 -1.70
CA ILE A 239 -20.46 2.93 -1.95
C ILE A 239 -21.68 3.85 -1.81
N LEU A 240 -21.70 4.69 -0.77
CA LEU A 240 -22.83 5.55 -0.43
C LEU A 240 -22.91 6.81 -1.30
N ALA A 241 -21.79 7.51 -1.51
CA ALA A 241 -21.78 8.79 -2.23
C ALA A 241 -22.35 8.69 -3.66
N PRO A 242 -22.04 7.65 -4.47
CA PRO A 242 -22.69 7.47 -5.76
C PRO A 242 -24.20 7.23 -5.66
N GLY A 243 -24.65 6.56 -4.60
CA GLY A 243 -26.08 6.33 -4.34
C GLY A 243 -26.84 7.64 -4.07
N PHE A 244 -26.29 8.52 -3.24
CA PHE A 244 -26.85 9.86 -3.01
C PHE A 244 -26.93 10.66 -4.30
N LYS A 245 -25.84 10.67 -5.08
CA LYS A 245 -25.81 11.35 -6.38
C LYS A 245 -26.81 10.78 -7.38
N ALA A 246 -26.90 9.46 -7.50
CA ALA A 246 -27.83 8.80 -8.42
C ALA A 246 -29.30 9.10 -8.11
N ARG A 247 -29.60 9.53 -6.87
CA ARG A 247 -30.94 9.94 -6.44
C ARG A 247 -31.08 11.45 -6.23
N LEU A 248 -30.05 12.23 -6.57
CA LEU A 248 -30.00 13.69 -6.38
C LEU A 248 -30.31 14.12 -4.94
N LEU A 249 -29.85 13.32 -3.96
CA LEU A 249 -30.01 13.64 -2.55
C LEU A 249 -28.88 14.57 -2.10
N GLY A 250 -29.22 15.83 -1.84
CA GLY A 250 -28.27 16.84 -1.35
C GLY A 250 -27.70 16.49 0.02
N LEU A 251 -26.49 16.99 0.29
CA LEU A 251 -25.77 16.76 1.54
C LEU A 251 -25.40 18.09 2.17
N SER A 252 -25.66 18.25 3.47
CA SER A 252 -25.18 19.41 4.22
C SER A 252 -23.78 19.19 4.80
N GLY A 253 -23.40 17.94 5.07
CA GLY A 253 -22.09 17.64 5.63
C GLY A 253 -21.74 16.16 5.65
N TRP A 254 -20.45 15.88 5.78
CA TRP A 254 -19.90 14.53 5.93
C TRP A 254 -18.79 14.55 6.98
N TYR A 255 -19.05 13.95 8.15
CA TYR A 255 -18.06 13.82 9.22
C TYR A 255 -17.48 12.42 9.25
N SER A 256 -16.16 12.29 9.13
CA SER A 256 -15.43 11.03 9.11
C SER A 256 -14.47 10.96 10.29
N THR A 257 -14.76 10.14 11.29
CA THR A 257 -13.84 9.88 12.42
C THR A 257 -13.29 8.46 12.35
N ASN A 258 -12.00 8.30 12.67
CA ASN A 258 -11.32 7.01 12.78
C ASN A 258 -10.55 7.00 14.10
N ILE A 259 -10.62 5.89 14.83
CA ILE A 259 -9.93 5.69 16.10
C ILE A 259 -9.18 4.37 15.99
N LEU A 260 -7.86 4.40 16.14
CA LEU A 260 -6.98 3.23 16.01
C LEU A 260 -5.84 3.27 17.03
N GLY A 261 -5.46 2.11 17.56
CA GLY A 261 -4.39 1.98 18.57
C GLY A 261 -3.11 1.33 18.07
N ASN A 262 -3.11 0.80 16.84
CA ASN A 262 -1.94 0.14 16.28
C ASN A 262 -0.88 1.15 15.78
N ARG A 263 0.25 0.62 15.29
CA ARG A 263 1.39 1.39 14.77
C ARG A 263 1.03 2.38 13.64
N ASP A 264 0.01 2.07 12.83
CA ASP A 264 -0.48 3.02 11.82
C ASP A 264 -1.09 4.26 12.48
N GLY A 265 -1.83 4.07 13.59
CA GLY A 265 -2.36 5.15 14.41
C GLY A 265 -1.26 5.99 15.05
N GLU A 266 -0.22 5.34 15.58
CA GLU A 266 0.93 6.02 16.19
C GLU A 266 1.68 6.90 15.17
N VAL A 267 1.90 6.41 13.95
CA VAL A 267 2.51 7.20 12.87
C VAL A 267 1.61 8.36 12.46
N LEU A 268 0.30 8.13 12.33
CA LEU A 268 -0.67 9.16 11.94
C LEU A 268 -0.97 10.19 13.04
N ASP A 269 -0.45 10.00 14.25
CA ASP A 269 -0.45 11.02 15.31
C ASP A 269 0.58 12.14 15.04
N ASP A 270 1.52 11.93 14.10
CA ASP A 270 2.35 13.02 13.57
C ASP A 270 1.55 13.90 12.57
N PRO A 271 1.52 15.24 12.76
CA PRO A 271 0.74 16.13 11.88
C PRO A 271 1.14 16.10 10.41
N GLY A 272 2.42 15.87 10.10
CA GLY A 272 2.92 15.80 8.72
C GLY A 272 2.43 14.56 7.99
N SER A 273 2.45 13.42 8.68
CA SER A 273 1.92 12.14 8.20
C SER A 273 0.40 12.15 8.11
N PHE A 274 -0.28 12.79 9.07
CA PHE A 274 -1.73 13.00 9.05
C PHE A 274 -2.18 13.79 7.82
N LYS A 275 -1.48 14.89 7.47
CA LYS A 275 -1.80 15.73 6.31
C LYS A 275 -1.85 14.92 5.00
N THR A 276 -0.90 14.01 4.80
CA THR A 276 -0.88 13.10 3.62
C THR A 276 -2.18 12.28 3.53
N LYS A 277 -2.66 11.77 4.67
CA LYS A 277 -3.90 10.97 4.73
C LYS A 277 -5.15 11.83 4.58
N GLU A 278 -5.16 13.03 5.16
CA GLU A 278 -6.27 13.97 5.07
C GLU A 278 -6.57 14.37 3.62
N GLU A 279 -5.56 14.80 2.86
CA GLU A 279 -5.70 15.17 1.45
C GLU A 279 -6.30 14.03 0.60
N SER A 280 -5.80 12.80 0.78
CA SER A 280 -6.31 11.63 0.05
C SER A 280 -7.79 11.31 0.37
N LYS A 281 -8.25 11.56 1.61
CA LYS A 281 -9.61 11.23 2.07
C LYS A 281 -10.64 12.33 1.77
N LEU A 282 -10.19 13.57 1.56
CA LEU A 282 -11.04 14.70 1.22
C LEU A 282 -11.43 14.67 -0.27
N GLY A 283 -10.49 14.39 -1.17
CA GLY A 283 -10.72 14.48 -2.62
C GLY A 283 -11.81 13.55 -3.19
N VAL A 284 -12.11 12.42 -2.53
CA VAL A 284 -13.03 11.41 -3.09
C VAL A 284 -14.48 11.89 -3.23
N LEU A 285 -14.97 12.75 -2.32
CA LEU A 285 -16.33 13.28 -2.43
C LEU A 285 -16.45 14.32 -3.54
N GLU A 286 -15.43 15.17 -3.71
CA GLU A 286 -15.37 16.17 -4.78
C GLU A 286 -15.54 15.51 -6.14
N HIS A 287 -14.81 14.42 -6.39
CA HIS A 287 -14.89 13.67 -7.65
C HIS A 287 -16.23 12.97 -7.88
N ILE A 288 -16.80 12.35 -6.83
CA ILE A 288 -18.05 11.61 -6.97
C ILE A 288 -19.23 12.56 -7.11
N LEU A 289 -19.38 13.50 -6.17
CA LEU A 289 -20.54 14.38 -6.06
C LEU A 289 -20.53 15.51 -7.09
N GLN A 290 -19.34 15.93 -7.55
CA GLN A 290 -19.15 17.01 -8.53
C GLN A 290 -19.87 18.32 -8.13
N PRO A 291 -19.47 18.98 -7.02
CA PRO A 291 -20.14 20.19 -6.52
C PRO A 291 -20.23 21.33 -7.53
N ARG A 292 -19.25 21.46 -8.44
CA ARG A 292 -19.30 22.44 -9.53
C ARG A 292 -20.43 22.20 -10.53
N LEU A 293 -20.85 20.94 -10.71
CA LEU A 293 -21.93 20.56 -11.62
C LEU A 293 -23.30 20.58 -10.91
N TYR A 294 -23.33 20.34 -9.60
CA TYR A 294 -24.55 20.31 -8.78
C TYR A 294 -24.42 21.24 -7.56
N PRO A 295 -24.29 22.56 -7.77
CA PRO A 295 -24.01 23.51 -6.70
C PRO A 295 -25.13 23.58 -5.66
N GLU A 296 -26.39 23.38 -6.04
CA GLU A 296 -27.55 23.40 -5.13
C GLU A 296 -27.54 22.23 -4.14
N LEU A 297 -26.98 21.08 -4.55
CA LEU A 297 -26.97 19.86 -3.76
C LEU A 297 -25.70 19.73 -2.92
N TYR A 298 -24.57 20.18 -3.47
CA TYR A 298 -23.25 19.83 -2.95
C TYR A 298 -22.28 21.02 -2.82
N GLY A 299 -22.65 22.22 -3.29
CA GLY A 299 -21.76 23.39 -3.28
C GLY A 299 -21.34 23.86 -1.89
N ASN A 300 -22.13 23.54 -0.87
CA ASN A 300 -21.92 23.96 0.52
C ASN A 300 -21.71 22.78 1.49
N ILE A 301 -21.25 21.61 1.02
CA ILE A 301 -21.00 20.47 1.90
C ILE A 301 -19.87 20.79 2.88
N PHE A 302 -20.13 20.62 4.17
CA PHE A 302 -19.08 20.62 5.17
C PHE A 302 -18.46 19.21 5.33
N HIS A 303 -17.26 18.99 4.78
CA HIS A 303 -16.55 17.70 4.87
C HIS A 303 -15.38 17.78 5.86
N LYS A 304 -15.42 16.97 6.92
CA LYS A 304 -14.36 16.89 7.95
C LYS A 304 -13.86 15.47 8.15
N VAL A 305 -12.55 15.31 8.20
CA VAL A 305 -11.87 14.03 8.49
C VAL A 305 -11.05 14.16 9.78
N ARG A 306 -11.15 13.15 10.64
CA ARG A 306 -10.35 13.00 11.85
C ARG A 306 -9.84 11.57 11.98
N ILE A 307 -8.61 11.46 12.44
CA ILE A 307 -7.96 10.21 12.79
C ILE A 307 -7.33 10.45 14.16
N ASN A 308 -7.66 9.61 15.14
CA ASN A 308 -7.19 9.77 16.50
C ASN A 308 -6.46 8.48 16.91
N TYR A 309 -5.24 8.65 17.42
CA TYR A 309 -4.50 7.57 18.04
C TYR A 309 -5.07 7.27 19.43
N TYR A 310 -5.45 6.02 19.68
CA TYR A 310 -5.98 5.56 20.95
C TYR A 310 -5.47 4.15 21.23
N PRO A 311 -4.32 4.01 21.94
CA PRO A 311 -3.64 2.74 22.15
C PRO A 311 -4.53 1.58 22.63
N PRO A 312 -5.52 1.76 23.53
CA PRO A 312 -6.37 0.65 23.96
C PRO A 312 -7.19 -0.03 22.85
N ARG A 313 -7.24 0.55 21.64
CA ARG A 313 -7.99 0.02 20.50
C ARG A 313 -7.14 -0.82 19.54
N GLY A 314 -5.88 -1.11 19.84
CA GLY A 314 -5.06 -2.03 19.05
C GLY A 314 -3.66 -2.18 19.60
#